data_AF-A0A016VS66-F1
#
_entry.id   AF-A0A016VS66-F1
#
_cell.length_a   1.000
_cell.length_b   1.000
_cell.length_c   1.000
_cell.angle_alpha   90.00
_cell.angle_beta   90.00
_cell.angle_gamma   90.00
#
_symmetry.space_group_name_H-M   'P 1'
#
loop_
_entity.id
_entity.type
_entity.pdbx_description
1 polymer ?
#
loop_
_entity_poly.entity_id
_entity_poly.type
_entity_poly.pdbx_seq_one_letter_code
_entity_poly.pdbx_strand_id
1 'polypeptide(L)'
;MTRLTQVRAGIRSSTLRQQSKIRDAAVYAKSSKIRWAGHVMRLNDHRWTRAVSDWTPRNVKRTIGRPPTRWSDFFTKSFKERYDALRVSRTDRTHWTTLARERDKWKDCWRPLGLPDDQRESR
;
A
#
# COMPACT_ATOMS: atom_id res chain seq x y z
N MET A 1 -19.39 -22.63 -7.80
CA MET A 1 -20.02 -22.88 -6.48
C MET A 1 -20.76 -21.63 -6.02
N THR A 2 -22.00 -21.77 -5.56
CA THR A 2 -22.79 -20.66 -4.99
C THR A 2 -22.63 -20.63 -3.46
N ARG A 3 -22.90 -19.48 -2.81
CA ARG A 3 -22.79 -19.32 -1.34
C ARG A 3 -23.60 -20.35 -0.57
N LEU A 4 -24.78 -20.71 -1.06
CA LEU A 4 -25.65 -21.72 -0.44
C LEU A 4 -25.00 -23.12 -0.45
N THR A 5 -24.40 -23.52 -1.58
CA THR A 5 -23.68 -24.80 -1.70
C THR A 5 -22.44 -24.87 -0.82
N GLN A 6 -21.73 -23.74 -0.68
CA GLN A 6 -20.57 -23.64 0.21
C GLN A 6 -20.96 -23.85 1.68
N VAL A 7 -22.04 -23.20 2.15
CA VAL A 7 -22.50 -23.31 3.54
C VAL A 7 -22.98 -24.73 3.83
N ARG A 8 -23.76 -25.34 2.93
CA ARG A 8 -24.23 -26.73 3.07
C ARG A 8 -23.07 -27.73 3.15
N ALA A 9 -21.99 -27.49 2.42
CA ALA A 9 -20.78 -28.32 2.45
C ALA A 9 -19.82 -27.99 3.60
N GLY A 10 -20.15 -27.02 4.47
CA GLY A 10 -19.29 -26.61 5.58
C GLY A 10 -17.94 -26.00 5.16
N ILE A 11 -17.80 -25.58 3.90
CA ILE A 11 -16.51 -25.14 3.35
C ILE A 11 -16.19 -23.73 3.85
N ARG A 12 -15.08 -23.59 4.57
CA ARG A 12 -14.61 -22.28 5.05
C ARG A 12 -14.12 -21.42 3.89
N SER A 13 -14.30 -20.10 4.03
CA SER A 13 -13.82 -19.12 3.05
C SER A 13 -12.30 -19.14 2.90
N SER A 14 -11.56 -19.47 3.97
CA SER A 14 -10.10 -19.65 3.94
C SER A 14 -9.69 -20.79 3.00
N THR A 15 -10.42 -21.91 3.03
CA THR A 15 -10.20 -23.06 2.14
C THR A 15 -10.39 -22.68 0.68
N LEU A 16 -11.45 -21.92 0.35
CA LEU A 16 -11.67 -21.43 -1.02
C LEU A 16 -10.58 -20.44 -1.46
N ARG A 17 -10.10 -19.58 -0.56
CA ARG A 17 -8.98 -18.66 -0.86
C ARG A 17 -7.69 -19.42 -1.15
N GLN A 18 -7.40 -20.47 -0.39
CA GLN A 18 -6.24 -21.34 -0.63
C GLN A 18 -6.34 -22.09 -1.96
N GLN A 19 -7.53 -22.61 -2.29
CA GLN A 19 -7.75 -23.34 -3.54
C GLN A 19 -7.74 -22.44 -4.79
N SER A 20 -8.36 -21.26 -4.70
CA SER A 20 -8.50 -20.36 -5.85
C SER A 20 -7.18 -19.70 -6.27
N LYS A 21 -6.16 -19.69 -5.39
CA LYS A 21 -4.87 -19.00 -5.59
C LYS A 21 -5.02 -17.51 -5.93
N ILE A 22 -6.21 -16.94 -5.75
CA ILE A 22 -6.50 -15.54 -6.04
C ILE A 22 -5.76 -14.68 -5.02
N ARG A 23 -4.98 -13.72 -5.51
CA ARG A 23 -4.30 -12.76 -4.66
C ARG A 23 -5.32 -11.97 -3.85
N ASP A 24 -5.04 -11.80 -2.56
CA ASP A 24 -5.92 -11.00 -1.70
C ASP A 24 -6.07 -9.57 -2.23
N ALA A 25 -7.32 -9.13 -2.37
CA ALA A 25 -7.66 -7.85 -2.97
C ALA A 25 -7.12 -6.65 -2.16
N ALA A 26 -7.11 -6.75 -0.83
CA ALA A 26 -6.59 -5.68 0.02
C ALA A 26 -5.05 -5.60 -0.09
N VAL A 27 -4.36 -6.74 -0.16
CA VAL A 27 -2.92 -6.80 -0.41
C VAL A 27 -2.58 -6.22 -1.79
N TYR A 28 -3.35 -6.58 -2.83
CA TYR A 28 -3.17 -6.02 -4.16
C TYR A 28 -3.38 -4.50 -4.16
N ALA A 29 -4.50 -4.02 -3.63
CA ALA A 29 -4.80 -2.59 -3.54
C ALA A 29 -3.72 -1.80 -2.80
N LYS A 30 -3.22 -2.31 -1.66
CA LYS A 30 -2.10 -1.71 -0.91
C LYS A 30 -0.86 -1.58 -1.80
N SER A 31 -0.47 -2.67 -2.48
CA SER A 31 0.70 -2.67 -3.36
C SER A 31 0.57 -1.73 -4.58
N SER A 32 -0.62 -1.67 -5.19
CA SER A 32 -0.90 -0.77 -6.31
C SER A 32 -0.84 0.69 -5.87
N LYS A 33 -1.38 1.01 -4.68
CA LYS A 33 -1.34 2.35 -4.11
C LYS A 33 0.08 2.82 -3.83
N ILE A 34 0.95 1.92 -3.34
CA ILE A 34 2.39 2.15 -3.16
C ILE A 34 3.09 2.36 -4.50
N ARG A 35 2.84 1.52 -5.51
CA ARG A 35 3.45 1.68 -6.84
C ARG A 35 3.09 3.03 -7.45
N TRP A 36 1.82 3.44 -7.34
CA TRP A 36 1.34 4.72 -7.82
C TRP A 36 1.99 5.90 -7.09
N ALA A 37 2.09 5.88 -5.75
CA ALA A 37 2.79 6.93 -4.99
C ALA A 37 4.22 7.14 -5.46
N GLY A 38 4.99 6.05 -5.62
CA GLY A 38 6.35 6.12 -6.13
C GLY A 38 6.41 6.74 -7.52
N HIS A 39 5.48 6.35 -8.40
CA HIS A 39 5.39 6.93 -9.74
C HIS A 39 5.10 8.43 -9.68
N VAL A 40 4.09 8.86 -8.91
CA VAL A 40 3.70 10.28 -8.79
C VAL A 40 4.82 11.13 -8.21
N MET A 41 5.57 10.66 -7.21
CA MET A 41 6.66 11.43 -6.60
C MET A 41 7.87 11.63 -7.52
N ARG A 42 8.02 10.78 -8.55
CA ARG A 42 9.08 10.86 -9.57
C ARG A 42 8.67 11.65 -10.81
N LEU A 43 7.39 12.01 -10.95
CA LEU A 43 6.97 12.93 -12.00
C LEU A 43 7.60 14.30 -11.73
N ASN A 44 8.34 14.82 -12.71
CA ASN A 44 8.97 16.15 -12.65
C ASN A 44 7.99 17.25 -13.04
N ASP A 45 6.88 16.89 -13.69
CA ASP A 45 5.91 17.87 -14.14
C ASP A 45 5.06 18.29 -12.94
N HIS A 46 4.91 19.60 -12.73
CA HIS A 46 4.08 20.24 -11.71
C HIS A 46 2.56 19.98 -11.87
N ARG A 47 2.18 18.80 -12.39
CA ARG A 47 0.82 18.38 -12.70
C ARG A 47 0.01 18.19 -11.42
N TRP A 48 -1.30 18.37 -11.58
CA TRP A 48 -2.29 18.31 -10.50
C TRP A 48 -2.25 17.00 -9.70
N THR A 49 -1.74 15.90 -10.27
CA THR A 49 -1.59 14.61 -9.58
C THR A 49 -0.76 14.70 -8.30
N ARG A 50 0.33 15.47 -8.30
CA ARG A 50 1.14 15.68 -7.10
C ARG A 50 0.41 16.58 -6.11
N ALA A 51 -0.15 17.68 -6.61
CA ALA A 51 -0.90 18.63 -5.79
C ALA A 51 -2.09 17.96 -5.07
N VAL A 52 -2.85 17.10 -5.74
CA VAL A 52 -3.99 16.34 -5.18
C VAL A 52 -3.52 15.33 -4.13
N SER A 53 -2.36 14.71 -4.33
CA SER A 53 -1.80 13.72 -3.39
C SER A 53 -1.33 14.37 -2.08
N ASP A 54 -0.72 15.56 -2.19
CA ASP A 54 -0.25 16.37 -1.07
C ASP A 54 -1.33 17.32 -0.54
N TRP A 55 -2.50 17.35 -1.19
CA TRP A 55 -3.55 18.32 -0.90
C TRP A 55 -4.05 18.17 0.52
N THR A 56 -4.07 19.31 1.22
CA THR A 56 -4.64 19.42 2.55
C THR A 56 -6.00 20.10 2.43
N PRO A 57 -7.10 19.44 2.88
CA PRO A 57 -8.38 20.11 2.95
C PRO A 57 -8.28 21.25 3.98
N ARG A 58 -8.29 22.49 3.52
CA ARG A 58 -8.28 23.66 4.41
C ARG A 58 -9.71 23.98 4.86
N ASN A 59 -9.86 24.21 6.16
CA ASN A 59 -11.01 24.84 6.81
C ASN A 59 -12.37 24.13 6.79
N VAL A 60 -12.43 22.81 6.55
CA VAL A 60 -13.68 22.04 6.71
C VAL A 60 -13.62 21.17 7.95
N LYS A 61 -14.45 21.48 8.96
CA LYS A 61 -14.67 20.59 10.11
C LYS A 61 -15.48 19.38 9.63
N ARG A 62 -14.90 18.18 9.70
CA ARG A 62 -15.61 16.92 9.43
C ARG A 62 -16.48 16.54 10.62
N THR A 63 -17.58 15.84 10.37
CA THR A 63 -18.43 15.27 11.41
C THR A 63 -17.63 14.43 12.40
N ILE A 64 -17.99 14.52 13.67
CA ILE A 64 -17.41 13.73 14.77
C ILE A 64 -17.37 12.26 14.37
N GLY A 65 -16.21 11.62 14.50
CA GLY A 65 -15.98 10.21 14.12
C GLY A 65 -15.31 9.99 12.76
N ARG A 66 -15.18 11.01 11.89
CA ARG A 66 -14.42 10.90 10.63
C ARG A 66 -13.22 11.83 10.63
N PRO A 67 -12.02 11.34 11.01
CA PRO A 67 -10.80 12.13 10.92
C PRO A 67 -10.62 12.70 9.50
N PRO A 68 -9.98 13.86 9.36
CA PRO A 68 -9.56 14.37 8.07
C PRO A 68 -8.40 13.54 7.51
N THR A 69 -8.63 12.24 7.27
CA THR A 69 -7.62 11.32 6.75
C THR A 69 -7.26 11.71 5.33
N ARG A 70 -5.99 12.02 5.13
CA ARG A 70 -5.40 12.38 3.84
C ARG A 70 -4.90 11.13 3.14
N TRP A 71 -4.68 11.27 1.85
CA TRP A 71 -4.06 10.22 1.05
C TRP A 71 -2.62 9.95 1.52
N SER A 72 -1.87 10.99 1.89
CA SER A 72 -0.53 10.92 2.48
C SER A 72 -0.46 10.17 3.81
N ASP A 73 -1.49 10.26 4.65
CA ASP A 73 -1.53 9.59 5.96
C ASP A 73 -1.41 8.06 5.85
N PHE A 74 -1.95 7.49 4.77
CA PHE A 74 -1.79 6.07 4.46
C PHE A 74 -0.31 5.69 4.28
N PHE A 75 0.47 6.55 3.62
CA PHE A 75 1.90 6.31 3.38
C PHE A 75 2.69 6.52 4.65
N THR A 76 2.41 7.59 5.39
CA THR A 76 3.05 7.85 6.69
C THR A 76 2.87 6.65 7.62
N LYS A 77 1.64 6.12 7.73
CA LYS A 77 1.35 4.93 8.53
C LYS A 77 2.05 3.69 7.99
N SER A 78 1.92 3.41 6.70
CA SER A 78 2.48 2.19 6.08
C SER A 78 4.02 2.18 6.12
N PHE A 79 4.66 3.34 5.96
CA PHE A 79 6.12 3.46 6.07
C PHE A 79 6.59 3.28 7.51
N LYS A 80 5.87 3.84 8.48
CA LYS A 80 6.16 3.63 9.89
C LYS A 80 6.12 2.12 10.22
N GLU A 81 5.05 1.43 9.82
CA GLU A 81 4.91 -0.02 9.95
C GLU A 81 6.07 -0.78 9.29
N ARG A 82 6.52 -0.35 8.10
CA ARG A 82 7.65 -1.00 7.40
C ARG A 82 8.98 -0.75 8.09
N TYR A 83 9.27 0.48 8.51
CA TYR A 83 10.49 0.79 9.25
C TYR A 83 10.55 0.05 10.58
N ASP A 84 9.41 -0.09 11.26
CA ASP A 84 9.29 -0.89 12.48
C ASP A 84 9.57 -2.38 12.19
N ALA A 85 8.99 -2.93 11.12
CA ALA A 85 9.24 -4.32 10.69
C ALA A 85 10.69 -4.57 10.26
N LEU A 86 11.33 -3.58 9.64
CA LEU A 86 12.75 -3.61 9.23
C LEU A 86 13.72 -3.27 10.36
N ARG A 87 13.21 -2.90 11.55
CA ARG A 87 14.02 -2.42 12.69
C ARG A 87 14.95 -1.24 12.35
N VAL A 88 14.52 -0.37 11.43
CA VAL A 88 15.26 0.85 11.09
C VAL A 88 15.23 1.82 12.27
N SER A 89 16.41 2.30 12.66
CA SER A 89 16.58 3.28 13.75
C SER A 89 15.73 4.52 13.48
N ARG A 90 15.27 5.23 14.52
CA ARG A 90 14.43 6.42 14.32
C ARG A 90 15.18 7.54 13.59
N THR A 91 16.49 7.64 13.79
CA THR A 91 17.38 8.63 13.16
C THR A 91 17.55 8.37 11.67
N ASP A 92 17.48 7.12 11.23
CA ASP A 92 17.64 6.75 9.81
C ASP A 92 16.31 6.80 9.02
N ARG A 93 15.19 7.13 9.69
CA ARG A 93 13.87 7.18 9.03
C ARG A 93 13.76 8.41 8.14
N THR A 94 13.91 8.16 6.85
CA THR A 94 13.65 9.19 5.83
C THR A 94 12.15 9.31 5.57
N HIS A 95 11.67 10.54 5.36
CA HIS A 95 10.28 10.79 4.95
C HIS A 95 9.99 10.08 3.61
N TRP A 96 8.81 9.47 3.51
CA TRP A 96 8.49 8.58 2.38
C TRP A 96 8.53 9.29 1.01
N THR A 97 8.23 10.59 0.94
CA THR A 97 8.28 11.35 -0.31
C THR A 97 9.70 11.48 -0.86
N THR A 98 10.70 11.58 0.02
CA THR A 98 12.12 11.62 -0.36
C THR A 98 12.55 10.25 -0.87
N LEU A 99 12.24 9.19 -0.12
CA LEU A 99 12.56 7.82 -0.54
C LEU A 99 11.86 7.43 -1.85
N ALA A 100 10.65 7.94 -2.10
CA ALA A 100 9.90 7.69 -3.32
C ALA A 100 10.58 8.22 -4.59
N ARG A 101 11.40 9.27 -4.48
CA ARG A 101 12.17 9.80 -5.61
C ARG A 101 13.25 8.82 -6.04
N GLU A 102 13.85 8.13 -5.09
CA GLU A 102 14.87 7.11 -5.34
C GLU A 102 14.21 5.77 -5.72
N ARG A 103 14.11 5.50 -7.03
CA ARG A 103 13.38 4.34 -7.57
C ARG A 103 13.81 3.01 -6.94
N ASP A 104 15.11 2.80 -6.77
CA ASP A 104 15.64 1.52 -6.31
C ASP A 104 15.45 1.35 -4.80
N LYS A 105 15.78 2.37 -4.00
CA LYS A 105 15.45 2.38 -2.56
C LYS A 105 13.95 2.22 -2.30
N TRP A 106 13.11 2.84 -3.12
CA TRP A 106 11.65 2.66 -3.05
C TRP A 106 11.25 1.20 -3.30
N LYS A 107 11.81 0.56 -4.33
CA LYS A 107 11.53 -0.85 -4.61
C LYS A 107 12.00 -1.76 -3.48
N ASP A 108 13.21 -1.52 -2.96
CA ASP A 108 13.81 -2.35 -1.92
C ASP A 108 13.04 -2.24 -0.60
N CYS A 109 12.59 -1.03 -0.22
CA CYS A 109 11.75 -0.81 0.96
C CYS A 109 10.43 -1.61 0.92
N TRP A 110 9.95 -1.98 -0.27
CA TRP A 110 8.71 -2.73 -0.47
C TRP A 110 8.92 -4.19 -0.92
N ARG A 111 10.16 -4.68 -0.94
CA ARG A 111 10.41 -6.12 -1.18
C ARG A 111 9.77 -6.97 -0.09
N PRO A 112 9.18 -8.12 -0.43
CA PRO A 112 8.73 -9.09 0.57
C PRO A 112 9.89 -9.42 1.52
N LEU A 113 9.67 -9.39 2.83
CA LEU A 113 10.72 -9.62 3.84
C LEU A 113 11.06 -11.12 4.01
N GLY A 114 10.88 -11.94 2.98
CA GLY A 114 11.08 -13.39 3.08
C GLY A 114 10.42 -14.24 1.98
N LEU A 115 10.40 -13.78 0.71
CA LEU A 115 10.07 -14.66 -0.41
C LEU A 115 11.28 -14.70 -1.37
N PRO A 116 11.77 -15.89 -1.77
CA PRO A 116 12.73 -16.01 -2.87
C PRO A 116 12.18 -15.34 -4.13
N ASP A 117 13.07 -14.80 -4.96
CA ASP A 117 12.80 -14.01 -6.17
C ASP A 117 12.12 -14.79 -7.32
N ASP A 118 11.30 -15.81 -7.03
CA ASP A 118 10.58 -16.55 -8.05
C ASP A 118 9.20 -15.96 -8.34
N GLN A 119 8.98 -15.79 -9.64
CA GLN A 119 7.78 -15.25 -10.30
C GLN A 119 7.71 -13.72 -10.40
N ARG A 120 8.77 -13.12 -10.95
CA ARG A 120 8.58 -11.99 -11.88
C ARG A 120 8.23 -12.54 -13.27
N GLU A 121 6.98 -12.96 -13.44
CA GLU A 121 6.44 -13.21 -14.77
C GLU A 121 6.30 -11.85 -15.48
N SER A 122 7.11 -11.71 -16.52
CA SER A 122 7.18 -10.57 -17.42
C SER A 122 5.82 -10.37 -18.10
N ARG A 123 5.29 -9.15 -18.00
CA ARG A 123 4.30 -8.60 -18.92
C ARG A 123 4.90 -7.38 -19.59
#